data_AF-A0A7I9YKP5-F1
#
_entry.id   AF-A0A7I9YKP5-F1
#
_cell.length_a   1.000
_cell.length_b   1.000
_cell.length_c   1.000
_cell.angle_alpha   90.00
_cell.angle_beta   90.00
_cell.angle_gamma   90.00
#
_symmetry.space_group_name_H-M   'P 1'
#
loop_
_entity.id
_entity.type
_entity.pdbx_description
1 polymer ?
#
loop_
_entity_poly.entity_id
_entity_poly.type
_entity_poly.pdbx_seq_one_letter_code
_entity_poly.pdbx_strand_id
1 'polypeptide(L)'
;MSKHDLQARPIYHHLRESIEAHLSIVVTALAVSHYIEHQTGWSIKKFVRTARRYRTIKIQAGNQTLTAADPLPDDLREALLTIHADSAH
;
A
#
# COMPACT_ATOMS: atom_id res chain seq x y z
N MET A 1 -23.16 -35.50 -11.98
CA MET A 1 -21.85 -35.43 -11.26
C MET A 1 -22.13 -35.39 -9.78
N SER A 2 -21.49 -36.23 -8.99
CA SER A 2 -21.65 -36.24 -7.53
C SER A 2 -20.94 -35.03 -6.91
N LYS A 3 -21.42 -34.54 -5.78
CA LYS A 3 -20.82 -33.38 -5.06
C LYS A 3 -19.35 -33.61 -4.67
N HIS A 4 -18.95 -34.87 -4.49
CA HIS A 4 -17.56 -35.24 -4.22
C HIS A 4 -16.62 -34.95 -5.39
N ASP A 5 -17.12 -35.04 -6.62
CA ASP A 5 -16.35 -34.79 -7.84
C ASP A 5 -16.03 -33.29 -8.04
N LEU A 6 -16.80 -32.40 -7.38
CA LEU A 6 -16.51 -30.97 -7.35
C LEU A 6 -15.32 -30.64 -6.44
N GLN A 7 -15.19 -31.30 -5.27
CA GLN A 7 -14.11 -31.01 -4.32
C GLN A 7 -12.72 -31.45 -4.82
N ALA A 8 -12.65 -32.45 -5.70
CA ALA A 8 -11.39 -32.91 -6.30
C ALA A 8 -10.85 -31.98 -7.40
N ARG A 9 -11.57 -30.90 -7.77
CA ARG A 9 -11.08 -29.96 -8.78
C ARG A 9 -9.97 -29.07 -8.21
N PRO A 10 -8.86 -28.87 -8.94
CA PRO A 10 -7.72 -28.07 -8.49
C PRO A 10 -8.07 -26.65 -8.00
N ILE A 11 -9.13 -26.05 -8.54
CA ILE A 11 -9.62 -24.72 -8.17
C ILE A 11 -10.07 -24.66 -6.69
N TYR A 12 -10.64 -25.75 -6.14
CA TYR A 12 -11.10 -25.77 -4.75
C TYR A 12 -10.01 -26.13 -3.75
N HIS A 13 -8.85 -26.63 -4.21
CA HIS A 13 -7.71 -26.93 -3.34
C HIS A 13 -7.03 -25.68 -2.77
N HIS A 14 -7.06 -24.55 -3.49
CA HIS A 14 -6.47 -23.27 -3.05
C HIS A 14 -7.50 -22.19 -2.74
N LEU A 15 -8.80 -22.53 -2.72
CA LEU A 15 -9.85 -21.56 -2.46
C LEU A 15 -9.75 -21.00 -1.04
N ARG A 16 -9.44 -21.84 -0.05
CA ARG A 16 -9.23 -21.39 1.32
C ARG A 16 -8.03 -20.45 1.43
N GLU A 17 -6.90 -20.84 0.86
CA GLU A 17 -5.67 -20.03 0.87
C GLU A 17 -5.86 -18.69 0.18
N SER A 18 -6.58 -18.64 -0.94
CA SER A 18 -6.88 -17.39 -1.65
C SER A 18 -7.84 -16.48 -0.88
N ILE A 19 -8.83 -17.04 -0.18
CA ILE A 19 -9.72 -16.27 0.72
C ILE A 19 -8.94 -15.70 1.89
N GLU A 20 -8.13 -16.52 2.57
CA GLU A 20 -7.32 -16.09 3.71
C GLU A 20 -6.34 -15.00 3.28
N ALA A 21 -5.62 -15.18 2.16
CA ALA A 21 -4.72 -14.17 1.62
C ALA A 21 -5.45 -12.86 1.27
N HIS A 22 -6.63 -12.94 0.64
CA HIS A 22 -7.41 -11.76 0.31
C HIS A 22 -7.85 -10.99 1.56
N LEU A 23 -8.38 -11.70 2.55
CA LEU A 23 -8.80 -11.09 3.81
C LEU A 23 -7.61 -10.48 4.56
N SER A 24 -6.47 -11.17 4.63
CA SER A 24 -5.26 -10.64 5.24
C SER A 24 -4.82 -9.32 4.59
N ILE A 25 -4.81 -9.26 3.25
CA ILE A 25 -4.41 -8.06 2.52
C ILE A 25 -5.42 -6.93 2.74
N VAL A 26 -6.72 -7.19 2.62
CA VAL A 26 -7.76 -6.15 2.74
C VAL A 26 -7.82 -5.62 4.17
N VAL A 27 -7.77 -6.48 5.18
CA VAL A 27 -7.79 -6.07 6.60
C VAL A 27 -6.55 -5.27 6.95
N THR A 28 -5.37 -5.72 6.49
CA THR A 28 -4.11 -4.98 6.71
C THR A 28 -4.16 -3.61 6.01
N ALA A 29 -4.61 -3.55 4.76
CA ALA A 29 -4.75 -2.29 4.02
C ALA A 29 -5.72 -1.33 4.71
N LEU A 30 -6.84 -1.84 5.25
CA LEU A 30 -7.82 -1.06 5.99
C LEU A 30 -7.21 -0.51 7.30
N ALA A 31 -6.51 -1.34 8.06
CA ALA A 31 -5.85 -0.94 9.30
C ALA A 31 -4.79 0.16 9.06
N VAL A 32 -3.93 -0.04 8.04
CA VAL A 32 -2.93 0.96 7.64
C VAL A 32 -3.58 2.26 7.19
N SER A 33 -4.66 2.17 6.39
CA SER A 33 -5.38 3.36 5.94
C SER A 33 -5.97 4.14 7.11
N HIS A 34 -6.68 3.46 8.02
CA HIS A 34 -7.26 4.10 9.20
C HIS A 34 -6.19 4.74 10.10
N TYR A 35 -5.05 4.06 10.30
CA TYR A 35 -3.93 4.63 11.05
C TYR A 35 -3.42 5.93 10.42
N ILE A 36 -3.20 5.96 9.11
CA ILE A 36 -2.77 7.16 8.39
C ILE A 36 -3.80 8.30 8.54
N GLU A 37 -5.09 7.99 8.38
CA GLU A 37 -6.16 8.99 8.51
C GLU A 37 -6.24 9.55 9.93
N HIS A 38 -6.09 8.70 10.95
CA HIS A 38 -6.11 9.09 12.36
C HIS A 38 -4.92 10.00 12.73
N GLN A 39 -3.71 9.64 12.28
CA GLN A 39 -2.49 10.39 12.63
C GLN A 39 -2.39 11.73 11.87
N THR A 40 -2.80 11.76 10.61
CA THR A 40 -2.58 12.94 9.74
C THR A 40 -3.80 13.82 9.58
N GLY A 41 -4.99 13.32 9.93
CA GLY A 41 -6.28 13.97 9.64
C GLY A 41 -6.63 14.04 8.15
N TRP A 42 -5.82 13.45 7.28
CA TRP A 42 -6.07 13.43 5.84
C TRP A 42 -6.89 12.22 5.46
N SER A 43 -7.82 12.36 4.51
CA SER A 43 -8.40 11.18 3.86
C SER A 43 -7.32 10.36 3.14
N ILE A 44 -7.47 9.04 3.13
CA ILE A 44 -6.55 8.13 2.43
C ILE A 44 -6.43 8.48 0.94
N LYS A 45 -7.53 8.97 0.32
CA LYS A 45 -7.53 9.45 -1.06
C LYS A 45 -6.60 10.65 -1.26
N LYS A 46 -6.60 11.62 -0.33
CA LYS A 46 -5.69 12.77 -0.37
C LYS A 46 -4.26 12.27 -0.23
N PHE A 47 -3.98 11.48 0.81
CA PHE A 47 -2.65 10.96 1.10
C PHE A 47 -2.06 10.19 -0.08
N VAL A 48 -2.78 9.20 -0.61
CA VAL A 48 -2.30 8.37 -1.75
C VAL A 48 -2.07 9.23 -2.99
N ARG A 49 -2.95 10.19 -3.30
CA ARG A 49 -2.79 11.04 -4.49
C ARG A 49 -1.59 11.97 -4.37
N THR A 50 -1.36 12.54 -3.20
CA THR A 50 -0.20 13.41 -2.94
C THR A 50 1.09 12.59 -2.94
N ALA A 51 1.15 11.47 -2.21
CA ALA A 51 2.34 10.63 -2.10
C ALA A 51 2.70 9.90 -3.42
N ARG A 52 1.71 9.51 -4.24
CA ARG A 52 1.94 8.76 -5.49
C ARG A 52 2.87 9.48 -6.47
N ARG A 53 2.89 10.82 -6.46
CA ARG A 53 3.72 11.64 -7.34
C ARG A 53 5.22 11.55 -7.00
N TYR A 54 5.55 11.28 -5.74
CA TYR A 54 6.92 11.32 -5.20
C TYR A 54 7.52 9.93 -5.08
N ARG A 55 7.47 9.15 -6.17
CA ARG A 55 8.25 7.90 -6.28
C ARG A 55 9.64 8.23 -6.78
N THR A 56 10.69 7.67 -6.17
CA THR A 56 12.06 7.84 -6.66
C THR A 56 12.17 7.28 -8.08
N ILE A 57 12.27 8.18 -9.06
CA ILE A 57 12.48 7.81 -10.45
C ILE A 57 13.98 7.96 -10.74
N LYS A 58 14.65 6.85 -11.04
CA LYS A 58 16.00 6.89 -11.61
C LYS A 58 15.85 7.15 -13.11
N ILE A 59 16.17 8.36 -13.55
CA ILE A 59 16.13 8.73 -14.97
C ILE A 59 17.52 8.44 -15.56
N GLN A 60 17.61 7.52 -16.51
CA GLN A 60 18.83 7.31 -17.29
C GLN A 60 18.87 8.32 -18.44
N ALA A 61 19.78 9.29 -18.35
CA ALA A 61 20.05 10.29 -19.39
C ALA A 61 21.45 10.04 -19.97
N GLY A 62 21.52 9.24 -21.05
CA GLY A 62 22.80 8.83 -21.63
C GLY A 62 23.62 7.97 -20.67
N ASN A 63 24.86 8.36 -20.37
CA ASN A 63 25.75 7.64 -19.45
C ASN A 63 25.56 8.02 -17.97
N GLN A 64 24.55 8.84 -17.65
CA GLN A 64 24.35 9.45 -16.33
C GLN A 64 22.98 9.02 -15.77
N THR A 65 22.97 8.48 -14.55
CA THR A 65 21.70 8.27 -13.81
C THR A 65 21.38 9.54 -13.05
N LEU A 66 20.39 10.30 -13.50
CA LEU A 66 19.89 11.47 -12.80
C LEU A 66 18.76 11.02 -11.87
N THR A 67 18.94 11.21 -10.57
CA THR A 67 17.86 11.08 -9.60
C THR A 67 17.07 12.38 -9.61
N ALA A 68 15.97 12.44 -10.38
CA ALA A 68 15.06 13.57 -10.31
C ALA A 68 14.19 13.42 -9.05
N ALA A 69 14.64 14.02 -7.95
CA ALA A 69 13.86 14.14 -6.73
C ALA A 69 13.23 15.53 -6.70
N ASP A 70 11.93 15.61 -7.04
CA ASP A 70 11.13 16.80 -6.75
C ASP A 70 10.99 16.91 -5.22
N PRO A 71 11.32 18.05 -4.59
CA PRO A 71 11.17 18.21 -3.15
C PRO A 71 9.73 17.90 -2.73
N LEU A 72 9.57 17.10 -1.67
CA LEU A 72 8.26 16.82 -1.12
C LEU A 72 7.61 18.12 -0.64
N PRO A 73 6.31 18.34 -0.94
CA PRO A 73 5.50 19.40 -0.37
C PRO A 73 5.56 19.36 1.16
N ASP A 74 5.55 20.55 1.78
CA ASP A 74 5.68 20.68 3.23
C ASP A 74 4.57 19.94 3.98
N ASP A 75 3.35 19.97 3.44
CA ASP A 75 2.20 19.28 4.02
C ASP A 75 2.36 17.74 4.01
N LEU A 76 2.96 17.18 2.95
CA LEU A 76 3.30 15.75 2.89
C LEU A 76 4.46 15.41 3.83
N ARG A 77 5.45 16.29 3.95
CA ARG A 77 6.59 16.11 4.85
C ARG A 77 6.13 16.05 6.30
N GLU A 78 5.29 16.99 6.73
CA GLU A 78 4.70 17.02 8.08
C GLU A 78 3.88 15.74 8.35
N ALA A 79 3.02 15.34 7.41
CA ALA A 79 2.23 14.11 7.55
C ALA A 79 3.11 12.86 7.74
N LEU A 80 4.23 12.76 7.03
CA LEU A 80 5.19 11.65 7.17
C LEU A 80 5.93 11.70 8.52
N LEU A 81 6.27 12.89 9.02
CA LEU A 81 6.90 13.06 10.33
C LEU A 81 5.96 12.63 11.47
N THR A 82 4.68 13.01 11.41
CA THR A 82 3.68 12.60 12.40
C THR A 82 3.54 11.07 12.46
N ILE A 83 3.47 10.42 11.30
CA ILE A 83 3.42 8.95 11.20
C ILE A 83 4.67 8.29 11.83
N HIS A 84 5.85 8.86 11.59
CA HIS A 84 7.11 8.31 12.09
C HIS A 84 7.30 8.50 13.60
N ALA A 85 6.89 9.65 14.14
CA ALA A 85 7.01 9.96 15.57
C ALA A 85 6.18 9.00 16.44
N ASP A 86 4.96 8.65 16.00
CA ASP A 86 4.09 7.72 16.73
C ASP A 86 4.55 6.25 16.62
N SER A 87 5.27 5.91 15.55
CA SER A 87 5.84 4.56 15.36
C SER A 87 7.04 4.26 16.27
N ALA A 88 7.61 5.29 16.92
CA ALA A 88 8.79 5.18 17.79
C ALA A 88 8.43 4.98 19.29
N HIS A 89 7.13 4.92 19.60
CA HIS A 89 6.59 4.61 20.93
C HIS A 89 6.04 3.18 20.99
#